data_AF-A0A2S5QMS5-F1
#
_entry.id   AF-A0A2S5QMS5-F1
#
_cell.length_a   1.000
_cell.length_b   1.000
_cell.length_c   1.000
_cell.angle_alpha   90.00
_cell.angle_beta   90.00
_cell.angle_gamma   90.00
#
_symmetry.space_group_name_H-M   'P 1'
#
loop_
_entity.id
_entity.type
_entity.pdbx_description
1 polymer ?
#
loop_
_entity_poly.entity_id
_entity_poly.type
_entity_poly.pdbx_seq_one_letter_code
_entity_poly.pdbx_strand_id
1 'polypeptide(L)'
;MSEDARSLAMYLLTCPHGTISGAFRLPDGYVCDDLQWTSERVILTLNELLSKGFANRCETTKWVWIIKHFEWNKPENPNQFKSASKIALSIPDECSWKQEYMRINAYFLGLDYTKSGTVSEPLNNPSLTSNSNSNSNSNSNSIDGAEINSAPKQKGKSLDPNWLLPKAWGEWALSERPDLTADLIRKEAEKFKDHWIANSNQAKSKKADWEATWRNWIRNASKGALPSAPQKSQSIHDKRSATAKAMFGDITNADNQPRIIDVSDYSTEPDRSLISANG
;
A
#
# COMPACT_ATOMS: atom_id res chain seq x y z
N MET A 1 0.94 -23.58 -16.69
CA MET A 1 1.68 -23.50 -15.41
C MET A 1 1.49 -24.82 -14.71
N SER A 2 2.55 -25.35 -14.10
CA SER A 2 2.47 -26.53 -13.22
C SER A 2 1.49 -26.28 -12.06
N GLU A 3 1.12 -27.36 -11.35
CA GLU A 3 0.29 -27.24 -10.15
C GLU A 3 0.98 -26.40 -9.07
N ASP A 4 2.29 -26.60 -8.91
CA ASP A 4 3.14 -25.82 -8.00
C ASP A 4 3.14 -24.35 -8.40
N ALA A 5 3.34 -24.05 -9.67
CA ALA A 5 3.31 -22.66 -10.14
C ALA A 5 1.94 -22.02 -9.94
N ARG A 6 0.84 -22.76 -10.09
CA ARG A 6 -0.51 -22.25 -9.80
C ARG A 6 -0.69 -21.99 -8.30
N SER A 7 -0.23 -22.91 -7.45
CA SER A 7 -0.29 -22.80 -5.99
C SER A 7 0.53 -21.61 -5.48
N LEU A 8 1.75 -21.43 -5.97
CA LEU A 8 2.58 -20.29 -5.61
C LEU A 8 2.01 -18.97 -6.16
N ALA A 9 1.47 -18.96 -7.38
CA ALA A 9 0.80 -17.78 -7.92
C ALA A 9 -0.41 -17.36 -7.07
N MET A 10 -1.24 -18.32 -6.66
CA MET A 10 -2.36 -18.11 -5.75
C MET A 10 -1.87 -17.55 -4.40
N TYR A 11 -0.81 -18.11 -3.84
CA TYR A 11 -0.19 -17.62 -2.61
C TYR A 11 0.28 -16.17 -2.77
N LEU A 12 1.02 -15.82 -3.83
CA LEU A 12 1.51 -14.46 -4.06
C LEU A 12 0.38 -13.42 -4.15
N LEU A 13 -0.76 -13.79 -4.72
CA LEU A 13 -1.93 -12.91 -4.82
C LEU A 13 -2.63 -12.70 -3.47
N THR A 14 -2.62 -13.70 -2.60
CA THR A 14 -3.48 -13.74 -1.39
C THR A 14 -2.71 -13.57 -0.08
N CYS A 15 -1.38 -13.72 -0.08
CA CYS A 15 -0.55 -13.65 1.12
C CYS A 15 -0.69 -12.32 1.87
N PRO A 16 -0.49 -12.31 3.20
CA PRO A 16 -0.60 -11.10 4.02
C PRO A 16 0.46 -10.04 3.68
N HIS A 17 1.57 -10.44 3.05
CA HIS A 17 2.65 -9.56 2.64
C HIS A 17 2.34 -8.74 1.38
N GLY A 18 1.32 -9.14 0.62
CA GLY A 18 0.95 -8.46 -0.62
C GLY A 18 0.68 -6.97 -0.39
N THR A 19 1.11 -6.12 -1.31
CA THR A 19 0.84 -4.68 -1.27
C THR A 19 -0.11 -4.26 -2.39
N ILE A 20 -0.59 -3.01 -2.34
CA ILE A 20 -1.42 -2.44 -3.42
C ILE A 20 -0.63 -2.21 -4.72
N SER A 21 0.69 -2.33 -4.67
CA SER A 21 1.58 -2.10 -5.81
C SER A 21 1.92 -3.37 -6.58
N GLY A 22 1.46 -4.54 -6.10
CA GLY A 22 1.89 -5.85 -6.60
C GLY A 22 3.36 -6.17 -6.36
N ALA A 23 4.06 -5.36 -5.56
CA ALA A 23 5.48 -5.47 -5.27
C ALA A 23 5.72 -5.41 -3.76
N PHE A 24 6.43 -6.39 -3.21
CA PHE A 24 6.63 -6.52 -1.77
C PHE A 24 7.82 -7.41 -1.43
N ARG A 25 8.33 -7.30 -0.20
CA ARG A 25 9.40 -8.18 0.29
C ARG A 25 8.80 -9.49 0.80
N LEU A 26 9.29 -10.61 0.28
CA LEU A 26 8.88 -11.96 0.62
C LEU A 26 10.11 -12.88 0.70
N PRO A 27 10.71 -13.03 1.89
CA PRO A 27 11.72 -14.06 2.13
C PRO A 27 11.19 -15.47 1.94
N ASP A 28 12.04 -16.36 1.44
CA ASP A 28 11.69 -17.76 1.15
C ASP A 28 11.12 -18.48 2.37
N GLY A 29 11.62 -18.18 3.59
CA GLY A 29 11.12 -18.76 4.84
C GLY A 29 9.62 -18.59 5.04
N TYR A 30 9.03 -17.44 4.68
CA TYR A 30 7.58 -17.26 4.78
C TYR A 30 6.83 -18.19 3.83
N VAL A 31 7.34 -18.37 2.61
CA VAL A 31 6.73 -19.26 1.61
C VAL A 31 6.88 -20.71 2.03
N CYS A 32 8.06 -21.10 2.51
CA CYS A 32 8.34 -22.43 3.01
C CYS A 32 7.42 -22.79 4.17
N ASP A 33 7.28 -21.89 5.15
CA ASP A 33 6.43 -22.10 6.33
C ASP A 33 4.94 -22.14 5.94
N ASP A 34 4.48 -21.23 5.09
CA ASP A 34 3.05 -21.16 4.73
C ASP A 34 2.61 -22.30 3.81
N LEU A 35 3.46 -22.69 2.84
CA LEU A 35 3.15 -23.75 1.88
C LEU A 35 3.67 -25.13 2.31
N GLN A 36 4.44 -25.21 3.40
CA GLN A 36 5.14 -26.43 3.83
C GLN A 36 6.06 -26.98 2.72
N TRP A 37 6.74 -26.08 2.01
CA TRP A 37 7.62 -26.41 0.88
C TRP A 37 9.09 -26.28 1.26
N THR A 38 9.93 -27.02 0.54
CA THR A 38 11.38 -26.82 0.62
C THR A 38 11.79 -25.54 -0.12
N SER A 39 12.89 -24.92 0.32
CA SER A 39 13.44 -23.73 -0.35
C SER A 39 13.76 -23.99 -1.83
N GLU A 40 14.28 -25.18 -2.15
CA GLU A 40 14.56 -25.59 -3.53
C GLU A 40 13.29 -25.60 -4.40
N ARG A 41 12.19 -26.18 -3.90
CA ARG A 41 10.91 -26.18 -4.60
C ARG A 41 10.39 -24.76 -4.82
N VAL A 42 10.50 -23.88 -3.82
CA VAL A 42 10.12 -22.46 -3.95
C VAL A 42 10.92 -21.77 -5.04
N ILE A 43 12.25 -21.93 -5.05
CA ILE A 43 13.13 -21.31 -6.05
C ILE A 43 12.81 -21.80 -7.46
N LEU A 44 12.68 -23.11 -7.66
CA LEU A 44 12.32 -23.69 -8.96
C LEU A 44 10.96 -23.18 -9.46
N THR A 45 9.98 -23.08 -8.57
CA THR A 45 8.64 -22.61 -8.92
C THR A 45 8.64 -21.11 -9.23
N LEU A 46 9.39 -20.29 -8.49
CA LEU A 46 9.56 -18.86 -8.80
C LEU A 46 10.22 -18.66 -10.18
N ASN A 47 11.18 -19.50 -10.56
CA ASN A 47 11.78 -19.47 -11.88
C ASN A 47 10.77 -19.84 -12.97
N GLU A 48 9.89 -20.82 -12.73
CA GLU A 48 8.79 -21.11 -13.64
C GLU A 48 7.86 -19.89 -13.79
N LEU A 49 7.45 -19.25 -12.69
CA LEU A 49 6.60 -18.05 -12.72
C LEU A 49 7.22 -16.91 -13.52
N LEU A 50 8.54 -16.71 -13.41
CA LEU A 50 9.28 -15.74 -14.20
C LEU A 50 9.26 -16.11 -15.68
N SER A 51 9.55 -17.37 -16.02
CA SER A 51 9.55 -17.85 -17.41
C SER A 51 8.18 -17.71 -18.09
N LYS A 52 7.10 -17.75 -17.31
CA LYS A 52 5.72 -17.55 -17.77
C LYS A 52 5.27 -16.09 -17.74
N GLY A 53 6.13 -15.16 -17.29
CA GLY A 53 5.81 -13.74 -17.20
C GLY A 53 4.76 -13.39 -16.13
N PHE A 54 4.62 -14.22 -15.10
CA PHE A 54 3.65 -13.99 -14.02
C PHE A 54 4.25 -13.16 -12.87
N ALA A 55 5.40 -13.58 -12.35
CA ALA A 55 6.07 -12.91 -11.24
C ALA A 55 7.59 -12.94 -11.40
N ASN A 56 8.27 -11.90 -10.92
CA ASN A 56 9.73 -11.83 -10.87
C ASN A 56 10.19 -11.64 -9.42
N ARG A 57 11.15 -12.45 -8.98
CA ARG A 57 11.70 -12.40 -7.63
C ARG A 57 13.17 -12.05 -7.69
N CYS A 58 13.58 -11.02 -6.94
CA CYS A 58 14.97 -10.58 -6.88
C CYS A 58 15.75 -11.34 -5.81
N GLU A 59 16.80 -12.05 -6.24
CA GLU A 59 17.67 -12.89 -5.41
C GLU A 59 18.33 -12.18 -4.23
N THR A 60 18.77 -10.94 -4.44
CA THR A 60 19.47 -10.14 -3.45
C THR A 60 18.53 -9.58 -2.39
N THR A 61 17.43 -8.96 -2.80
CA THR A 61 16.60 -8.14 -1.89
C THR A 61 15.42 -8.91 -1.29
N LYS A 62 15.10 -10.08 -1.85
CA LYS A 62 13.93 -10.89 -1.51
C LYS A 62 12.62 -10.16 -1.83
N TRP A 63 12.64 -9.19 -2.74
CA TRP A 63 11.44 -8.57 -3.27
C TRP A 63 10.87 -9.37 -4.43
N VAL A 64 9.54 -9.47 -4.47
CA VAL A 64 8.76 -10.05 -5.56
C VAL A 64 7.92 -8.97 -6.22
N TRP A 65 7.74 -9.08 -7.53
CA TRP A 65 6.84 -8.26 -8.33
C TRP A 65 5.91 -9.15 -9.16
N ILE A 66 4.61 -8.93 -9.04
CA ILE A 66 3.58 -9.54 -9.86
C ILE A 66 3.38 -8.66 -11.11
N ILE A 67 3.80 -9.15 -12.28
CA ILE A 67 4.12 -8.32 -13.46
C ILE A 67 2.91 -7.52 -13.97
N LYS A 68 1.71 -8.11 -13.93
CA LYS A 68 0.47 -7.50 -14.44
C LYS A 68 -0.49 -7.08 -13.33
N HIS A 69 0.00 -6.88 -12.11
CA HIS A 69 -0.87 -6.61 -10.95
C HIS A 69 -1.87 -5.48 -11.17
N PHE A 70 -1.46 -4.36 -11.77
CA PHE A 70 -2.33 -3.20 -12.01
C PHE A 70 -3.33 -3.37 -13.14
N GLU A 71 -3.15 -4.36 -14.03
CA GLU A 71 -4.17 -4.71 -15.04
C GLU A 71 -5.41 -5.29 -14.35
N TRP A 72 -5.21 -6.04 -13.26
CA TRP A 72 -6.27 -6.74 -12.54
C TRP A 72 -6.73 -6.01 -11.28
N ASN A 73 -5.83 -5.28 -10.62
CA ASN A 73 -6.03 -4.60 -9.34
C ASN A 73 -5.74 -3.10 -9.50
N LYS A 74 -6.47 -2.44 -10.40
CA LYS A 74 -6.29 -1.02 -10.65
C LYS A 74 -6.64 -0.20 -9.38
N PRO A 75 -5.79 0.72 -8.92
CA PRO A 75 -6.13 1.62 -7.82
C PRO A 75 -7.41 2.41 -8.13
N GLU A 76 -8.36 2.42 -7.18
CA GLU A 76 -9.71 2.98 -7.36
C GLU A 76 -9.81 4.46 -6.99
N ASN A 77 -8.86 4.97 -6.21
CA ASN A 77 -8.91 6.35 -5.71
C ASN A 77 -7.51 6.97 -5.54
N PRO A 78 -7.40 8.32 -5.43
CA PRO A 78 -6.11 9.00 -5.35
C PRO A 78 -5.23 8.57 -4.17
N ASN A 79 -5.81 8.15 -3.04
CA ASN A 79 -5.03 7.69 -1.89
C ASN A 79 -4.41 6.31 -2.14
N GLN A 80 -5.09 5.44 -2.89
CA GLN A 80 -4.54 4.16 -3.34
C GLN A 80 -3.36 4.38 -4.30
N PHE A 81 -3.48 5.30 -5.27
CA PHE A 81 -2.36 5.69 -6.14
C PHE A 81 -1.16 6.22 -5.35
N LYS A 82 -1.39 7.11 -4.37
CA LYS A 82 -0.33 7.62 -3.48
C LYS A 82 0.36 6.50 -2.70
N SER A 83 -0.42 5.54 -2.19
CA SER A 83 0.11 4.39 -1.44
C SER A 83 0.97 3.48 -2.34
N ALA A 84 0.46 3.13 -3.54
CA ALA A 84 1.19 2.33 -4.53
C ALA A 84 2.51 3.00 -4.95
N SER A 85 2.46 4.30 -5.22
CA SER A 85 3.64 5.11 -5.59
C SER A 85 4.71 5.10 -4.49
N LYS A 86 4.30 5.23 -3.22
CA LYS A 86 5.22 5.16 -2.09
C LYS A 86 5.91 3.80 -1.99
N ILE A 87 5.17 2.71 -2.25
CA ILE A 87 5.74 1.36 -2.26
C ILE A 87 6.71 1.20 -3.43
N ALA A 88 6.36 1.67 -4.63
CA ALA A 88 7.24 1.64 -5.79
C ALA A 88 8.59 2.31 -5.50
N LEU A 89 8.56 3.50 -4.89
CA LEU A 89 9.78 4.22 -4.50
C LEU A 89 10.59 3.51 -3.40
N SER A 90 9.96 2.68 -2.57
CA SER A 90 10.63 1.93 -1.51
C SER A 90 11.29 0.63 -1.96
N ILE A 91 11.10 0.21 -3.21
CA ILE A 91 11.80 -0.96 -3.78
C ILE A 91 13.31 -0.64 -3.78
N PRO A 92 14.20 -1.50 -3.24
CA PRO A 92 15.64 -1.23 -3.19
C PRO A 92 16.26 -1.11 -4.59
N ASP A 93 17.27 -0.26 -4.75
CA ASP A 93 17.94 -0.04 -6.05
C ASP A 93 18.71 -1.27 -6.54
N GLU A 94 19.17 -2.12 -5.62
CA GLU A 94 19.82 -3.40 -5.91
C GLU A 94 18.83 -4.48 -6.38
N CYS A 95 17.52 -4.17 -6.39
CA CYS A 95 16.51 -5.08 -6.85
C CYS A 95 16.59 -5.21 -8.39
N SER A 96 17.02 -6.38 -8.86
CA SER A 96 17.33 -6.66 -10.27
C SER A 96 16.23 -6.26 -11.26
N TRP A 97 14.97 -6.35 -10.86
CA TRP A 97 13.83 -6.02 -11.72
C TRP A 97 13.27 -4.60 -11.52
N LYS A 98 13.79 -3.79 -10.58
CA LYS A 98 13.24 -2.45 -10.25
C LYS A 98 13.19 -1.53 -11.47
N GLN A 99 14.24 -1.52 -12.29
CA GLN A 99 14.31 -0.68 -13.48
C GLN A 99 13.16 -0.98 -14.44
N GLU A 100 12.90 -2.28 -14.67
CA GLU A 100 11.82 -2.72 -15.54
C GLU A 100 10.44 -2.44 -14.95
N TYR A 101 10.27 -2.65 -13.63
CA TYR A 101 9.06 -2.26 -12.91
C TYR A 101 8.76 -0.77 -13.08
N MET A 102 9.75 0.09 -12.90
CA MET A 102 9.57 1.54 -13.04
C MET A 102 9.31 1.94 -14.48
N ARG A 103 9.99 1.33 -15.45
CA ARG A 103 9.76 1.55 -16.88
C ARG A 103 8.29 1.31 -17.27
N ILE A 104 7.67 0.28 -16.72
CA ILE A 104 6.29 -0.09 -17.03
C ILE A 104 5.28 0.72 -16.21
N ASN A 105 5.54 0.93 -14.92
CA ASN A 105 4.51 1.39 -13.99
C ASN A 105 4.66 2.85 -13.54
N ALA A 106 5.82 3.49 -13.69
CA ALA A 106 6.06 4.81 -13.12
C ALA A 106 5.08 5.86 -13.66
N TYR A 107 4.90 5.92 -14.98
CA TYR A 107 3.95 6.85 -15.60
C TYR A 107 2.52 6.61 -15.11
N PHE A 108 2.09 5.35 -15.04
CA PHE A 108 0.77 4.98 -14.52
C PHE A 108 0.56 5.41 -13.07
N LEU A 109 1.62 5.37 -12.26
CA LEU A 109 1.62 5.82 -10.88
C LEU A 109 1.81 7.33 -10.72
N GLY A 110 1.97 8.08 -11.80
CA GLY A 110 2.25 9.53 -11.76
C GLY A 110 3.65 9.85 -11.22
N LEU A 111 4.60 8.93 -11.39
CA LEU A 111 6.00 9.10 -11.03
C LEU A 111 6.80 9.55 -12.25
N ASP A 112 7.59 10.61 -12.09
CA ASP A 112 8.53 11.06 -13.11
C ASP A 112 9.81 10.22 -13.02
N TYR A 113 9.83 9.09 -13.73
CA TYR A 113 10.96 8.18 -13.80
C TYR A 113 11.77 8.45 -15.07
N THR A 114 12.63 9.46 -15.03
CA THR A 114 13.71 9.60 -16.01
C THR A 114 14.78 8.56 -15.68
N LYS A 115 15.07 7.68 -16.63
CA LYS A 115 16.09 6.63 -16.56
C LYS A 115 17.39 7.21 -15.96
N SER A 116 17.68 6.97 -14.69
CA SER A 116 18.97 7.34 -14.10
C SER A 116 20.01 6.38 -14.66
N GLY A 117 20.56 6.76 -15.82
CA GLY A 117 21.76 6.16 -16.35
C GLY A 117 22.93 6.60 -15.48
N THR A 118 23.71 5.61 -15.04
CA THR A 118 25.10 5.73 -14.56
C THR A 118 25.79 7.00 -15.08
N VAL A 119 26.02 7.98 -14.20
CA VAL A 119 27.09 8.95 -14.40
C VAL A 119 28.25 8.47 -13.56
N SER A 120 29.20 7.82 -14.24
CA SER A 120 30.58 7.73 -13.81
C SER A 120 31.05 9.14 -13.45
N GLU A 121 31.60 9.30 -12.24
CA GLU A 121 32.41 10.46 -11.89
C GLU A 121 33.40 10.80 -13.02
N PRO A 122 33.64 12.09 -13.28
CA PRO A 122 34.97 12.55 -13.53
C PRO A 122 35.42 13.34 -12.31
N LEU A 123 36.41 12.76 -11.62
CA LEU A 123 37.38 13.47 -10.79
C LEU A 123 37.78 14.77 -11.50
N ASN A 124 37.57 15.92 -10.84
CA ASN A 124 38.56 16.99 -10.71
C ASN A 124 37.96 18.19 -9.98
N ASN A 125 38.28 18.27 -8.69
CA ASN A 125 38.51 19.54 -8.01
C ASN A 125 40.04 19.78 -8.07
N PRO A 126 40.54 21.01 -8.18
CA PRO A 126 40.72 21.87 -7.00
C PRO A 126 40.41 23.35 -7.35
N SER A 127 40.23 24.32 -6.48
CA SER A 127 40.42 24.58 -5.05
C SER A 127 39.72 25.96 -4.84
N LEU A 128 39.16 26.31 -3.68
CA LEU A 128 39.90 26.91 -2.57
C LEU A 128 38.94 27.12 -1.38
N THR A 129 39.36 26.57 -0.25
CA THR A 129 39.32 27.13 1.13
C THR A 129 37.96 27.53 1.71
N SER A 130 37.39 26.71 2.59
CA SER A 130 37.61 26.71 4.06
C SER A 130 37.03 27.95 4.78
N ASN A 131 35.93 27.77 5.52
CA ASN A 131 36.04 27.72 6.98
C ASN A 131 34.74 27.26 7.66
N SER A 132 34.88 26.28 8.56
CA SER A 132 33.93 25.95 9.61
C SER A 132 34.07 26.96 10.75
N ASN A 133 32.98 27.38 11.41
CA ASN A 133 32.92 27.29 12.87
C ASN A 133 31.55 27.59 13.50
N SER A 134 31.38 26.93 14.63
CA SER A 134 30.23 26.90 15.53
C SER A 134 30.18 28.10 16.50
N ASN A 135 28.96 28.35 16.99
CA ASN A 135 28.56 28.78 18.34
C ASN A 135 28.88 30.18 18.91
N SER A 136 27.75 30.83 19.30
CA SER A 136 27.48 31.51 20.58
C SER A 136 27.72 33.01 20.79
N ASN A 137 26.60 33.63 21.21
CA ASN A 137 26.39 34.77 22.13
C ASN A 137 26.52 36.24 21.68
N SER A 138 25.34 36.87 21.61
CA SER A 138 24.88 38.04 22.40
C SER A 138 25.67 39.36 22.33
N ASN A 139 25.11 40.39 21.66
CA ASN A 139 24.34 41.43 22.35
C ASN A 139 23.73 42.47 21.39
N SER A 140 22.60 43.00 21.88
CA SER A 140 21.71 44.06 21.41
C SER A 140 22.31 45.24 20.62
N ASN A 141 21.58 45.69 19.59
CA ASN A 141 20.94 47.01 19.62
C ASN A 141 19.80 47.09 18.59
N SER A 142 18.65 47.56 19.08
CA SER A 142 17.38 47.75 18.40
C SER A 142 17.42 48.84 17.31
N ILE A 143 16.56 48.74 16.30
CA ILE A 143 15.48 49.69 15.95
C ILE A 143 14.73 49.18 14.69
N ASP A 144 13.47 48.81 14.94
CA ASP A 144 12.24 48.93 14.13
C ASP A 144 12.19 48.62 12.61
N GLY A 145 11.31 47.66 12.25
CA GLY A 145 10.70 47.63 10.90
C GLY A 145 10.11 46.30 10.41
N ALA A 146 8.95 45.91 10.94
CA ALA A 146 7.93 45.00 10.33
C ALA A 146 8.28 43.50 10.12
N GLU A 147 8.03 42.68 11.14
CA GLU A 147 7.95 41.22 11.07
C GLU A 147 6.62 40.73 10.47
N ILE A 148 6.70 39.91 9.41
CA ILE A 148 5.65 38.94 9.06
C ILE A 148 5.88 37.70 9.92
N ASN A 149 5.25 37.66 11.08
CA ASN A 149 5.32 36.52 11.99
C ASN A 149 4.57 35.31 11.42
N SER A 150 5.30 34.32 10.91
CA SER A 150 4.77 32.98 10.67
C SER A 150 4.44 32.32 12.00
N ALA A 151 3.15 32.15 12.28
CA ALA A 151 2.64 31.61 13.53
C ALA A 151 3.26 30.23 13.89
N PRO A 152 3.52 29.96 15.19
CA PRO A 152 4.10 28.70 15.64
C PRO A 152 3.17 27.51 15.35
N LYS A 153 3.74 26.39 14.88
CA LYS A 153 3.01 25.12 14.65
C LYS A 153 2.30 24.68 15.93
N GLN A 154 0.99 24.89 16.01
CA GLN A 154 0.19 24.52 17.18
C GLN A 154 0.21 22.99 17.38
N LYS A 155 0.57 22.56 18.59
CA LYS A 155 0.45 21.15 19.00
C LYS A 155 -1.03 20.77 18.98
N GLY A 156 -1.38 19.72 18.25
CA GLY A 156 -2.77 19.27 18.14
C GLY A 156 -3.34 18.83 19.50
N LYS A 157 -4.61 19.16 19.74
CA LYS A 157 -5.38 18.73 20.91
C LYS A 157 -6.48 17.75 20.48
N SER A 158 -6.90 16.88 21.37
CA SER A 158 -8.10 16.06 21.17
C SER A 158 -9.34 16.95 21.15
N LEU A 159 -10.43 16.48 20.53
CA LEU A 159 -11.70 17.18 20.52
C LEU A 159 -12.27 17.20 21.95
N ASP A 160 -12.87 18.31 22.36
CA ASP A 160 -13.52 18.41 23.66
C ASP A 160 -14.68 17.39 23.75
N PRO A 161 -14.77 16.56 24.81
CA PRO A 161 -15.91 15.65 25.01
C PRO A 161 -17.27 16.34 25.01
N ASN A 162 -17.31 17.62 25.41
CA ASN A 162 -18.51 18.46 25.42
C ASN A 162 -18.63 19.33 24.18
N TRP A 163 -17.85 19.07 23.13
CA TRP A 163 -17.96 19.80 21.87
C TRP A 163 -19.38 19.72 21.32
N LEU A 164 -19.86 20.87 20.86
CA LEU A 164 -21.13 21.08 20.18
C LEU A 164 -20.85 21.88 18.91
N LEU A 165 -21.65 21.67 17.87
CA LEU A 165 -21.50 22.38 16.60
C LEU A 165 -21.65 23.90 16.81
N PRO A 166 -20.60 24.71 16.60
CA PRO A 166 -20.72 26.16 16.65
C PRO A 166 -21.63 26.66 15.53
N LYS A 167 -22.44 27.69 15.81
CA LYS A 167 -23.39 28.26 14.84
C LYS A 167 -22.72 28.64 13.51
N ALA A 168 -21.56 29.31 13.59
CA ALA A 168 -20.79 29.72 12.42
C ALA A 168 -20.35 28.54 11.53
N TRP A 169 -20.01 27.40 12.12
CA TRP A 169 -19.60 26.21 11.38
C TRP A 169 -20.77 25.50 10.71
N GLY A 170 -21.96 25.53 11.35
CA GLY A 170 -23.20 25.03 10.78
C GLY A 170 -23.69 25.91 9.62
N GLU A 171 -23.62 27.24 9.76
CA GLU A 171 -23.96 28.20 8.71
C GLU A 171 -23.02 28.06 7.50
N TRP A 172 -21.72 27.93 7.75
CA TRP A 172 -20.76 27.63 6.69
C TRP A 172 -21.11 26.32 5.97
N ALA A 173 -21.43 25.26 6.72
CA ALA A 173 -21.78 23.96 6.14
C ALA A 173 -23.03 24.03 5.25
N LEU A 174 -24.04 24.83 5.63
CA LEU A 174 -25.22 25.09 4.80
C LEU A 174 -24.86 25.82 3.50
N SER A 175 -23.91 26.75 3.55
CA SER A 175 -23.46 27.48 2.36
C SER A 175 -22.62 26.59 1.41
N GLU A 176 -21.78 25.72 1.95
CA GLU A 176 -20.91 24.83 1.18
C GLU A 176 -21.69 23.66 0.58
N ARG A 177 -22.67 23.12 1.33
CA ARG A 177 -23.51 21.99 0.95
C ARG A 177 -25.00 22.39 1.08
N PRO A 178 -25.52 23.20 0.14
CA PRO A 178 -26.95 23.57 0.13
C PRO A 178 -27.88 22.36 -0.06
N ASP A 179 -27.30 21.23 -0.45
CA ASP A 179 -27.97 19.96 -0.63
C ASP A 179 -28.24 19.21 0.69
N LEU A 180 -27.67 19.67 1.81
CA LEU A 180 -27.93 19.15 3.16
C LEU A 180 -28.80 20.15 3.94
N THR A 181 -29.86 19.66 4.58
CA THR A 181 -30.68 20.48 5.47
C THR A 181 -29.96 20.74 6.80
N ALA A 182 -30.39 21.77 7.52
CA ALA A 182 -29.81 22.12 8.83
C ALA A 182 -29.86 20.94 9.82
N ASP A 183 -30.91 20.12 9.79
CA ASP A 183 -31.04 18.94 10.65
C ASP A 183 -30.08 17.81 10.26
N LEU A 184 -29.81 17.64 8.97
CA LEU A 184 -28.80 16.68 8.52
C LEU A 184 -27.39 17.13 8.93
N ILE A 185 -27.09 18.42 8.85
CA ILE A 185 -25.80 18.97 9.30
C ILE A 185 -25.61 18.78 10.81
N ARG A 186 -26.67 18.95 11.62
CA ARG A 186 -26.63 18.64 13.06
C ARG A 186 -26.32 17.16 13.32
N LYS A 187 -26.97 16.25 12.59
CA LYS A 187 -26.68 14.80 12.67
C LYS A 187 -25.26 14.47 12.24
N GLU A 188 -24.74 15.12 11.20
CA GLU A 188 -23.33 14.96 10.79
C GLU A 188 -22.35 15.49 11.84
N ALA A 189 -22.72 16.53 12.60
CA ALA A 189 -21.91 17.04 13.70
C ALA A 189 -21.86 16.07 14.89
N GLU A 190 -22.96 15.39 15.21
CA GLU A 190 -22.97 14.31 16.21
C GLU A 190 -22.08 13.15 15.78
N LYS A 191 -22.19 12.69 14.53
CA LYS A 191 -21.29 11.64 13.99
C LYS A 191 -19.83 12.06 14.02
N PHE A 192 -19.54 13.31 13.67
CA PHE A 192 -18.19 13.86 13.73
C PHE A 192 -17.65 13.83 15.16
N LYS A 193 -18.45 14.29 16.13
CA LYS A 193 -18.11 14.27 17.55
C LYS A 193 -17.80 12.84 18.02
N ASP A 194 -18.71 11.91 17.78
CA ASP A 194 -18.57 10.52 18.22
C ASP A 194 -17.35 9.85 17.61
N HIS A 195 -17.11 10.05 16.31
CA HIS A 195 -15.93 9.52 15.62
C HIS A 195 -14.62 10.00 16.27
N TRP A 196 -14.51 11.28 16.60
CA TRP A 196 -13.27 11.82 17.18
C TRP A 196 -13.11 11.53 18.67
N ILE A 197 -14.21 11.41 19.43
CA ILE A 197 -14.18 10.97 20.83
C ILE A 197 -13.78 9.49 20.92
N ALA A 198 -14.38 8.62 20.08
CA ALA A 198 -14.07 7.19 20.06
C ALA A 198 -12.60 6.92 19.69
N ASN A 199 -12.02 7.73 18.82
CA ASN A 199 -10.62 7.61 18.40
C ASN A 199 -9.64 8.42 19.27
N SER A 200 -10.07 9.01 20.38
CA SER A 200 -9.26 9.94 21.20
C SER A 200 -7.94 9.36 21.73
N ASN A 201 -7.83 8.05 21.82
CA ASN A 201 -6.62 7.32 22.21
C ASN A 201 -5.55 7.22 21.09
N GLN A 202 -5.90 7.51 19.83
CA GLN A 202 -4.96 7.44 18.72
C GLN A 202 -4.15 8.73 18.59
N ALA A 203 -2.84 8.63 18.37
CA ALA A 203 -1.96 9.80 18.18
C ALA A 203 -2.42 10.71 17.01
N LYS A 204 -3.07 10.13 16.00
CA LYS A 204 -3.65 10.85 14.84
C LYS A 204 -4.93 11.63 15.17
N SER A 205 -5.52 11.46 16.35
CA SER A 205 -6.78 12.11 16.76
C SER A 205 -6.59 13.47 17.42
N LYS A 206 -5.34 13.92 17.49
CA LYS A 206 -4.98 15.27 17.91
C LYS A 206 -4.96 16.17 16.67
N LYS A 207 -5.78 17.23 16.65
CA LYS A 207 -5.84 18.21 15.56
C LYS A 207 -5.50 19.59 16.09
N ALA A 208 -4.77 20.34 15.28
CA ALA A 208 -4.44 21.74 15.58
C ALA A 208 -5.63 22.65 15.26
N ASP A 209 -6.37 22.34 14.19
CA ASP A 209 -7.53 23.08 13.73
C ASP A 209 -8.73 22.14 13.54
N TRP A 210 -9.66 22.21 14.47
CA TRP A 210 -10.90 21.44 14.44
C TRP A 210 -11.89 21.96 13.39
N GLU A 211 -11.85 23.25 13.05
CA GLU A 211 -12.70 23.85 12.02
C GLU A 211 -12.31 23.33 10.64
N ALA A 212 -11.02 23.35 10.31
CA ALA A 212 -10.53 22.78 9.06
C ALA A 212 -10.88 21.29 8.94
N THR A 213 -10.82 20.55 10.04
CA THR A 213 -11.18 19.13 10.09
C THR A 213 -12.68 18.94 9.86
N TRP A 214 -13.53 19.78 10.45
CA TRP A 214 -14.98 19.80 10.23
C TRP A 214 -15.35 20.15 8.79
N ARG A 215 -14.72 21.19 8.21
CA ARG A 215 -14.95 21.58 6.80
C ARG A 215 -14.65 20.44 5.83
N ASN A 216 -13.54 19.73 6.06
CA ASN A 216 -13.20 18.55 5.25
C ASN A 216 -14.17 17.38 5.48
N TRP A 217 -14.71 17.21 6.69
CA TRP A 217 -15.76 16.22 6.96
C TRP A 217 -17.02 16.49 6.14
N ILE A 218 -17.55 17.72 6.19
CA ILE A 218 -18.77 18.11 5.47
C ILE A 218 -18.62 17.98 3.95
N ARG A 219 -17.46 18.29 3.37
CA ARG A 219 -17.22 18.07 1.93
C ARG A 219 -17.36 16.61 1.52
N ASN A 220 -17.01 15.68 2.41
CA ASN A 220 -17.10 14.24 2.17
C ASN A 220 -18.36 13.59 2.76
N ALA A 221 -19.22 14.36 3.43
CA ALA A 221 -20.44 13.84 4.03
C ALA A 221 -21.43 13.43 2.92
N SER A 222 -21.83 12.16 2.95
CA SER A 222 -22.84 11.63 2.04
C SER A 222 -24.21 12.23 2.35
N LYS A 223 -25.01 12.51 1.31
CA LYS A 223 -26.44 12.79 1.50
C LYS A 223 -27.04 11.58 2.23
N GLY A 224 -27.67 11.84 3.38
CA GLY A 224 -28.08 10.81 4.33
C GLY A 224 -28.59 9.54 3.68
N ALA A 225 -27.81 8.46 3.76
CA ALA A 225 -28.38 7.14 3.71
C ALA A 225 -29.10 6.91 5.04
N LEU A 226 -30.32 6.39 4.97
CA LEU A 226 -30.97 5.63 6.04
C LEU A 226 -29.95 4.71 6.75
N PRO A 227 -30.22 4.22 7.99
CA PRO A 227 -29.31 3.29 8.66
C PRO A 227 -29.14 2.04 7.79
N SER A 228 -28.11 2.07 6.94
CA SER A 228 -27.66 0.92 6.18
C SER A 228 -26.97 0.04 7.21
N ALA A 229 -27.40 -1.22 7.27
CA ALA A 229 -26.62 -2.28 7.88
C ALA A 229 -25.15 -2.11 7.48
N PRO A 230 -24.19 -2.40 8.38
CA PRO A 230 -22.78 -2.14 8.13
C PRO A 230 -22.40 -2.79 6.81
N GLN A 231 -22.20 -1.98 5.77
CA GLN A 231 -21.61 -2.46 4.54
C GLN A 231 -20.20 -2.87 4.94
N LYS A 232 -19.97 -4.18 5.06
CA LYS A 232 -18.62 -4.73 5.13
C LYS A 232 -17.90 -4.19 3.90
N SER A 233 -17.04 -3.19 4.08
CA SER A 233 -16.03 -2.88 3.08
C SER A 233 -15.27 -4.19 2.88
N GLN A 234 -15.41 -4.81 1.71
CA GLN A 234 -14.67 -6.03 1.39
C GLN A 234 -13.21 -5.80 1.75
N SER A 235 -12.66 -6.67 2.58
CA SER A 235 -11.28 -6.50 3.01
C SER A 235 -10.37 -6.60 1.78
N ILE A 236 -9.17 -6.02 1.89
CA ILE A 236 -8.18 -6.11 0.80
C ILE A 236 -7.87 -7.60 0.49
N HIS A 237 -7.91 -8.46 1.50
CA HIS A 237 -7.76 -9.90 1.35
C HIS A 237 -8.92 -10.51 0.54
N ASP A 238 -10.17 -10.11 0.81
CA ASP A 238 -11.34 -10.57 0.03
C ASP A 238 -11.25 -10.17 -1.45
N LYS A 239 -10.82 -8.94 -1.74
CA LYS A 239 -10.63 -8.46 -3.12
C LYS A 239 -9.54 -9.26 -3.87
N ARG A 240 -8.44 -9.54 -3.17
CA ARG A 240 -7.33 -10.34 -3.70
C ARG A 240 -7.72 -11.79 -3.94
N SER A 241 -8.44 -12.38 -2.98
CA SER A 241 -8.99 -13.73 -3.09
C SER A 241 -9.97 -13.84 -4.27
N ALA A 242 -10.87 -12.87 -4.44
CA ALA A 242 -11.78 -12.82 -5.60
C ALA A 242 -11.03 -12.73 -6.94
N THR A 243 -9.95 -11.93 -6.99
CA THR A 243 -9.10 -11.82 -8.19
C THR A 243 -8.39 -13.13 -8.50
N ALA A 244 -7.86 -13.81 -7.48
CA ALA A 244 -7.19 -15.08 -7.65
C ALA A 244 -8.17 -16.19 -8.09
N LYS A 245 -9.38 -16.20 -7.52
CA LYS A 245 -10.49 -17.08 -7.94
C LYS A 245 -10.89 -16.84 -9.40
N ALA A 246 -10.94 -15.59 -9.85
CA ALA A 246 -11.23 -15.27 -11.26
C ALA A 246 -10.14 -15.77 -12.22
N MET A 247 -8.87 -15.83 -11.80
CA MET A 247 -7.77 -16.33 -12.63
C MET A 247 -7.64 -17.85 -12.64
N PHE A 248 -7.90 -18.51 -11.51
CA PHE A 248 -7.53 -19.92 -11.32
C PHE A 248 -8.70 -20.84 -10.99
N GLY A 249 -9.92 -20.33 -10.82
CA GLY A 249 -11.09 -21.09 -10.38
C GLY A 249 -11.14 -21.31 -8.86
N ASP A 250 -12.20 -21.96 -8.37
CA ASP A 250 -12.32 -22.39 -6.96
C ASP A 250 -11.48 -23.64 -6.71
N ILE A 251 -10.47 -23.55 -5.84
CA ILE A 251 -9.67 -24.70 -5.36
C ILE A 251 -9.80 -24.94 -3.84
N THR A 252 -10.72 -24.23 -3.18
CA THR A 252 -11.07 -24.49 -1.77
C THR A 252 -12.03 -25.67 -1.66
N ASN A 253 -11.84 -26.53 -0.66
CA ASN A 253 -12.87 -27.51 -0.30
C ASN A 253 -14.11 -26.82 0.30
N ALA A 254 -15.22 -27.56 0.42
CA ALA A 254 -16.51 -27.08 0.94
C ALA A 254 -16.43 -26.35 2.30
N ASP A 255 -15.34 -26.55 3.05
CA ASP A 255 -15.10 -25.96 4.38
C ASP A 255 -14.14 -24.74 4.35
N ASN A 256 -13.80 -24.20 3.17
CA ASN A 256 -12.97 -22.99 3.00
C ASN A 256 -11.55 -23.08 3.59
N GLN A 257 -10.98 -24.29 3.69
CA GLN A 257 -9.58 -24.56 4.05
C GLN A 257 -8.73 -24.82 2.80
N PRO A 258 -7.43 -24.44 2.79
CA PRO A 258 -6.51 -24.80 1.71
C PRO A 258 -6.34 -26.33 1.65
N ARG A 259 -6.49 -26.91 0.45
CA ARG A 259 -6.19 -28.33 0.24
C ARG A 259 -4.71 -28.58 0.49
N ILE A 260 -4.39 -29.28 1.58
CA ILE A 260 -3.11 -29.98 1.70
C ILE A 260 -3.17 -31.14 0.70
N ILE A 261 -2.39 -31.04 -0.38
CA ILE A 261 -2.19 -32.15 -1.31
C ILE A 261 -1.17 -33.08 -0.63
N ASP A 262 -1.63 -34.23 -0.17
CA ASP A 262 -0.76 -35.26 0.41
C ASP A 262 0.13 -35.86 -0.68
N VAL A 263 1.41 -36.03 -0.35
CA VAL A 263 2.45 -36.60 -1.23
C VAL A 263 2.18 -38.09 -1.55
N SER A 264 1.22 -38.71 -0.86
CA SER A 264 0.82 -40.11 -1.06
C SER A 264 0.05 -40.40 -2.37
N ASP A 265 -0.42 -39.37 -3.10
CA ASP A 265 -1.17 -39.55 -4.36
C ASP A 265 -0.31 -39.71 -5.62
N TYR A 266 1.03 -39.64 -5.52
CA TYR A 266 1.94 -39.89 -6.64
C TYR A 266 2.78 -41.15 -6.41
N SER A 267 2.15 -42.32 -6.59
CA SER A 267 2.88 -43.52 -6.99
C SER A 267 2.52 -43.86 -8.43
N THR A 268 3.31 -43.34 -9.36
CA THR A 268 3.40 -43.90 -10.71
C THR A 268 4.83 -44.33 -10.92
N GLU A 269 5.10 -45.60 -10.63
CA GLU A 269 6.30 -46.25 -11.14
C GLU A 269 6.29 -46.17 -12.68
N PRO A 270 7.42 -45.91 -13.35
CA PRO A 270 7.51 -46.01 -14.79
C PRO A 270 7.43 -47.48 -15.22
N ASP A 271 6.41 -47.80 -16.02
CA ASP A 271 6.23 -49.09 -16.68
C ASP A 271 7.48 -49.47 -17.48
N ARG A 272 8.18 -50.50 -17.01
CA ARG A 272 9.41 -51.05 -17.59
C ARG A 272 9.16 -52.11 -18.68
N SER A 273 8.01 -52.09 -19.36
CA SER A 273 7.63 -53.13 -20.33
C SER A 273 7.87 -52.84 -21.81
N LEU A 274 8.72 -51.87 -22.21
CA LEU A 274 8.99 -51.60 -23.64
C LEU A 274 10.49 -51.40 -24.01
N ILE A 275 11.39 -52.21 -23.46
CA ILE A 275 12.72 -52.42 -24.07
C ILE A 275 12.98 -53.92 -24.22
N SER A 276 12.30 -54.56 -25.15
CA SER A 276 12.90 -55.63 -25.95
C SER A 276 12.17 -55.71 -27.30
N ALA A 277 12.93 -56.02 -28.35
CA ALA A 277 12.56 -56.09 -29.77
C ALA A 277 12.87 -54.83 -30.60
N ASN A 278 14.14 -54.72 -31.03
CA ASN A 278 14.47 -54.77 -32.46
C ASN A 278 15.98 -54.94 -32.66
N GLY A 279 16.29 -55.91 -33.55
CA GLY A 279 17.51 -56.18 -34.34
C GLY A 279 18.80 -55.44 -34.04
#